data_AF-A0A2D7DB78-F1
#
_entry.id   AF-A0A2D7DB78-F1
#
_cell.length_a   1.000
_cell.length_b   1.000
_cell.length_c   1.000
_cell.angle_alpha   90.00
_cell.angle_beta   90.00
_cell.angle_gamma   90.00
#
_symmetry.space_group_name_H-M   'P 1'
#
loop_
_entity.id
_entity.type
_entity.pdbx_description
1 polymer ?
#
loop_
_entity_poly.entity_id
_entity_poly.type
_entity_poly.pdbx_seq_one_letter_code
_entity_poly.pdbx_strand_id
1 'polypeptide(L)' 'MSSPAPKKKQPNCFDCVHHYITHEPRHPYGCRRFGFKGPFLPSRTVFLETGMKCAYFTGQEKPIKGSRPSGSNGRLA' A
#
# COMPACT_ATOMS: atom_id res chain seq x y z
N MET A 1 -24.18 -18.38 0.91
CA MET A 1 -22.71 -18.22 0.82
C MET A 1 -22.42 -16.73 0.66
N SER A 2 -22.18 -15.99 1.74
CA SER A 2 -21.89 -14.56 1.68
C SER A 2 -20.38 -14.36 1.64
N SER A 3 -19.81 -14.26 0.45
CA SER A 3 -18.40 -13.92 0.24
C SER A 3 -18.08 -12.57 0.89
N PRO A 4 -17.11 -12.47 1.82
CA PRO A 4 -16.65 -11.17 2.31
C PRO A 4 -15.89 -10.47 1.19
N ALA A 5 -16.45 -9.39 0.66
CA ALA A 5 -15.80 -8.54 -0.33
C ALA A 5 -14.40 -8.12 0.16
N PRO A 6 -13.37 -8.10 -0.71
CA PRO A 6 -12.03 -7.71 -0.32
C PRO A 6 -12.07 -6.26 0.16
N LYS A 7 -11.87 -6.07 1.47
CA LYS A 7 -11.77 -4.74 2.09
C LYS A 7 -10.59 -4.03 1.43
N LYS A 8 -10.87 -3.08 0.53
CA LYS A 8 -9.85 -2.24 -0.13
C LYS A 8 -9.09 -1.50 0.96
N LYS A 9 -7.91 -2.00 1.31
CA LYS A 9 -7.04 -1.39 2.33
C LYS A 9 -6.73 0.05 1.92
N GLN A 10 -6.75 0.95 2.90
CA GLN A 10 -6.29 2.33 2.72
C GLN A 10 -4.87 2.30 2.10
N PRO A 11 -4.57 3.10 1.07
CA PRO A 11 -3.26 3.11 0.43
C PRO A 11 -2.20 3.57 1.44
N ASN A 12 -1.31 2.66 1.81
CA ASN A 12 -0.30 2.92 2.83
C ASN A 12 0.97 3.43 2.16
N CYS A 13 1.29 4.72 2.29
CA CYS A 13 2.39 5.34 1.55
C CYS A 13 3.75 4.69 1.76
N PHE A 14 3.97 4.05 2.91
CA PHE A 14 5.19 3.29 3.18
C PHE A 14 5.36 2.06 2.27
N ASP A 15 4.25 1.49 1.78
CA ASP A 15 4.27 0.37 0.84
C ASP A 15 4.30 0.84 -0.63
N CYS A 16 4.34 2.17 -0.89
CA CYS A 16 4.33 2.75 -2.23
C CYS A 16 5.74 2.86 -2.81
N VAL A 17 5.95 2.36 -4.03
CA VAL A 17 7.26 2.43 -4.73
C VAL A 17 7.71 3.87 -5.04
N HIS A 18 6.78 4.82 -5.12
CA HIS A 18 7.08 6.22 -5.42
C HIS A 18 7.39 7.05 -4.17
N HIS A 19 7.15 6.50 -2.98
CA HIS A 19 7.48 7.16 -1.74
C HIS A 19 8.99 7.12 -1.50
N TYR A 20 9.54 8.21 -0.98
CA TYR A 20 10.93 8.26 -0.55
C TYR A 20 11.09 9.20 0.64
N ILE A 21 12.13 8.96 1.43
CA ILE A 21 12.54 9.80 2.54
C ILE A 21 13.60 10.76 2.01
N THR A 22 13.39 12.07 2.23
CA THR A 22 14.27 13.13 1.70
C THR A 22 15.45 13.45 2.62
N HIS A 23 15.42 12.98 3.87
CA HIS A 23 16.34 13.34 4.95
C HIS A 23 16.38 14.84 5.30
N GLU A 24 15.40 15.62 4.85
CA GLU A 24 15.30 17.05 5.16
C GLU A 24 14.41 17.26 6.40
N PRO A 25 14.90 17.92 7.47
CA PRO A 25 14.17 18.05 8.73
C PRO A 25 12.77 18.69 8.58
N ARG A 26 12.64 19.64 7.65
CA ARG A 26 11.40 20.35 7.39
C ARG A 26 10.44 19.57 6.48
N HIS A 27 10.96 18.69 5.61
CA HIS A 27 10.17 17.98 4.59
C HIS A 27 10.62 16.52 4.47
N PRO A 28 10.55 15.69 5.53
CA PRO A 28 11.10 14.33 5.55
C PRO A 28 10.51 13.38 4.50
N TYR A 29 9.30 13.66 4.01
CA TYR A 29 8.60 12.77 3.08
C TYR A 29 8.50 13.37 1.68
N GLY A 30 8.74 12.54 0.66
CA GLY A 30 8.59 12.91 -0.74
C GLY A 30 7.80 11.89 -1.54
N CYS A 31 7.26 12.35 -2.69
CA CYS A 31 6.69 11.48 -3.71
C CYS A 31 7.32 11.75 -5.08
N ARG A 32 7.98 10.74 -5.65
CA ARG A 32 8.68 10.89 -6.95
C ARG A 32 7.72 11.09 -8.11
N ARG A 33 6.51 10.52 -8.01
CA ARG A 33 5.53 10.59 -9.10
C ARG A 33 4.88 11.96 -9.23
N PHE A 34 4.59 12.61 -8.11
CA PHE A 34 4.07 13.97 -8.09
C PHE A 34 5.17 15.04 -8.05
N GLY A 35 6.39 14.69 -7.65
CA GLY A 35 7.53 15.61 -7.63
C GLY A 35 7.53 16.60 -6.47
N PHE A 36 6.80 16.34 -5.38
CA PHE A 36 6.78 17.21 -4.19
C PHE A 36 7.37 16.53 -2.95
N LYS A 37 7.81 17.37 -2.01
CA LYS A 37 8.25 16.99 -0.65
C LYS A 37 7.50 17.79 0.41
N GLY A 38 7.19 17.16 1.53
CA GLY A 38 6.38 17.76 2.59
C GLY A 38 6.68 17.21 3.98
N PRO A 39 6.17 17.89 5.03
CA PRO A 39 6.22 17.41 6.40
C PRO A 39 5.28 16.22 6.65
N PHE A 40 4.25 16.05 5.80
CA PHE A 40 3.27 14.98 5.90
C PHE A 40 3.47 13.92 4.83
N LEU A 41 2.88 12.74 5.07
CA LEU A 41 2.84 11.67 4.07
C LEU A 41 2.23 12.16 2.75
N PRO A 42 2.74 11.71 1.61
CA PRO A 42 2.25 12.18 0.32
C PRO A 42 0.80 11.79 0.05
N SER A 43 0.29 10.66 0.58
CA SER A 43 -1.14 10.33 0.48
C SER A 43 -2.02 11.35 1.15
N ARG A 44 -1.60 11.85 2.33
CA ARG A 44 -2.35 12.85 3.08
C ARG A 44 -2.35 14.18 2.35
N THR A 45 -1.20 14.60 1.85
CA THR A 45 -1.07 15.83 1.06
C THR A 45 -1.95 15.74 -0.19
N VAL A 46 -1.85 14.66 -0.96
CA VAL A 46 -2.69 14.46 -2.16
C VAL A 46 -4.18 14.43 -1.81
N PHE A 47 -4.57 13.81 -0.71
CA PHE A 47 -5.97 13.80 -0.27
C PHE A 47 -6.48 15.19 0.13
N LEU A 48 -5.64 16.00 0.78
CA LEU A 48 -5.99 17.39 1.14
C LEU A 48 -6.14 18.27 -0.11
N GLU A 49 -5.24 18.13 -1.07
CA GLU A 49 -5.24 18.96 -2.30
C GLU A 49 -6.32 18.52 -3.30
N THR A 50 -6.52 17.22 -3.48
CA THR A 50 -7.42 16.68 -4.52
C THR A 50 -8.77 16.21 -4.00
N GLY A 51 -8.92 16.03 -2.68
CA GLY A 51 -10.08 15.38 -2.08
C GLY A 51 -10.19 13.88 -2.36
N MET A 52 -9.22 13.29 -3.07
CA MET A 52 -9.26 11.91 -3.54
C MET A 52 -8.05 11.11 -3.06
N LYS A 53 -8.19 9.78 -3.02
CA LYS A 53 -7.06 8.88 -2.73
C LYS A 53 -6.02 8.99 -3.84
N CYS A 54 -4.76 8.80 -3.49
CA CYS A 54 -3.65 8.85 -4.44
C CYS A 54 -3.89 7.94 -5.65
N ALA A 55 -4.10 8.55 -6.83
CA ALA A 55 -4.38 7.83 -8.08
C ALA A 55 -3.15 7.02 -8.56
N TYR A 56 -1.95 7.46 -8.21
CA TYR A 56 -0.69 6.80 -8.56
C TYR A 56 -0.14 5.93 -7.43
N PHE A 57 -0.99 5.46 -6.52
CA PHE A 57 -0.54 4.55 -5.47
C PHE A 57 -0.20 3.18 -6.09
N THR A 58 1.07 2.82 -6.07
CA THR A 58 1.56 1.50 -6.48
C THR A 58 2.09 0.79 -5.25
N GLY A 59 1.20 0.05 -4.58
CA GLY A 59 1.56 -0.79 -3.44
C GLY A 59 2.30 -2.04 -3.92
N GLN A 60 3.36 -2.42 -3.21
CA GLN A 60 3.95 -3.75 -3.42
C GLN A 60 2.96 -4.81 -2.94
N GLU A 61 2.51 -5.68 -3.85
CA GLU A 61 1.69 -6.83 -3.49
C GLU A 61 2.52 -7.79 -2.65
N LYS A 62 2.27 -7.82 -1.34
CA LYS A 62 2.83 -8.89 -0.49
C LYS A 62 2.11 -10.17 -0.90
N PRO A 63 2.83 -11.26 -1.26
CA PRO A 63 2.21 -12.51 -1.63
C PRO A 63 1.31 -12.97 -0.47
N ILE A 64 0.09 -13.36 -0.81
CA ILE A 64 -0.93 -13.77 0.15
C ILE A 64 -0.47 -15.07 0.82
N LYS A 65 0.27 -14.99 1.94
CA LYS A 65 0.61 -16.17 2.74
C LYS A 65 -0.67 -16.69 3.38
N GLY A 66 -1.26 -17.77 2.84
CA GLY A 66 -2.33 -18.45 3.58
C GLY A 66 -3.24 -19.45 2.89
N SER A 67 -3.10 -19.79 1.60
CA SER A 67 -3.80 -20.97 1.09
C SER A 67 -2.96 -22.22 1.42
N ARG A 68 -3.08 -22.73 2.64
CA ARG A 68 -2.71 -24.15 2.91
C ARG A 68 -3.56 -24.99 1.95
N PRO A 69 -2.99 -25.77 1.01
CA PRO A 69 -3.78 -26.74 0.28
C PRO A 69 -4.21 -27.80 1.32
N SER A 70 -5.50 -27.83 1.64
CA SER A 70 -6.09 -28.93 2.40
C SER A 70 -6.12 -30.13 1.45
N GLY A 71 -5.10 -30.98 1.58
CA GLY A 71 -4.91 -32.13 0.71
C GLY A 71 -4.02 -33.16 1.37
N SER A 72 -4.47 -33.74 2.48
CA SER A 72 -3.89 -34.98 2.99
C SER A 72 -4.43 -36.14 2.16
N ASN A 73 -3.79 -36.45 1.04
CA ASN A 73 -4.00 -37.71 0.34
C ASN A 73 -3.04 -38.77 0.89
N GLY A 74 -3.61 -39.83 1.46
CA GLY A 74 -3.06 -41.18 1.36
C GLY A 74 -1.96 -41.59 2.34
N ARG A 75 -2.35 -42.43 3.31
CA ARG A 75 -1.54 -43.60 3.67
C ARG A 75 -2.45 -44.82 3.69
N LEU A 76 -2.41 -45.60 2.61
CA LEU A 76 -2.70 -47.02 2.66
C LEU A 76 -1.53 -47.70 3.38
N ALA A 77 -1.81 -48.42 4.46
CA ALA A 77 -1.05 -49.54 4.99
C ALA A 77 -1.96 -50.31 5.96
#